data_AF-A0A512E2K7-F1
#
_entry.id   AF-A0A512E2K7-F1
#
_cell.length_a   1.000
_cell.length_b   1.000
_cell.length_c   1.000
_cell.angle_alpha   90.00
_cell.angle_beta   90.00
_cell.angle_gamma   90.00
#
_symmetry.space_group_name_H-M   'P 1'
#
loop_
_entity.id
_entity.type
_entity.pdbx_description
1 polymer ?
#
loop_
_entity_poly.entity_id
_entity_poly.type
_entity_poly.pdbx_seq_one_letter_code
_entity_poly.pdbx_strand_id
1 'polypeptide(L)'
;MRRKVASWLFLARHNCRTPHAARRVCQQLIRQAQQLLDPLILLRHIERALAERGERVLLVETSSLPSFEHTRAFYSKSGYDEEARIRDFYQAGEDKVVFRKDLQDKDWSA
;
A
#
# COMPACT_ATOMS: atom_id res chain seq x y z
N MET A 1 26.52 3.02 -7.08
CA MET A 1 25.15 2.78 -7.59
C MET A 1 24.56 1.55 -6.87
N ARG A 2 24.03 1.73 -5.64
CA ARG A 2 23.44 0.63 -4.86
C ARG A 2 21.92 0.73 -4.94
N ARG A 3 21.29 -0.29 -5.52
CA ARG A 3 19.85 -0.47 -5.62
C ARG A 3 19.26 -0.54 -4.19
N LYS A 4 18.58 0.52 -3.73
CA LYS A 4 17.75 0.49 -2.51
C LYS A 4 16.37 -0.07 -2.85
N VAL A 5 16.34 -1.31 -3.34
CA VAL A 5 15.10 -2.11 -3.33
C VAL A 5 15.04 -2.74 -1.94
N ALA A 6 13.86 -2.68 -1.30
CA ALA A 6 13.56 -3.20 0.03
C ALA A 6 13.92 -2.29 1.22
N SER A 7 13.21 -1.17 1.35
CA SER A 7 12.87 -0.58 2.65
C SER A 7 11.39 -0.78 2.98
N TRP A 8 10.86 -1.99 2.75
CA TRP A 8 9.49 -2.36 3.13
C TRP A 8 9.44 -3.23 4.41
N LEU A 9 10.59 -3.53 5.03
CA LEU A 9 10.67 -4.50 6.13
C LEU A 9 11.18 -3.94 7.48
N PHE A 10 11.55 -2.67 7.58
CA PHE A 10 12.26 -2.18 8.78
C PHE A 10 11.43 -1.41 9.83
N LEU A 11 10.15 -1.09 9.58
CA LEU A 11 9.33 -0.33 10.56
C LEU A 11 7.95 -0.95 10.89
N ALA A 12 7.79 -2.27 10.70
CA ALA A 12 6.59 -3.00 11.13
C ALA A 12 6.82 -3.83 12.41
N ARG A 13 7.64 -3.35 13.36
CA ARG A 13 7.96 -4.10 14.59
C ARG A 13 7.52 -3.45 15.90
N HIS A 14 7.04 -2.21 15.92
CA HIS A 14 6.55 -1.63 17.16
C HIS A 14 5.16 -1.01 17.00
N ASN A 15 4.19 -1.73 17.55
CA ASN A 15 2.91 -1.21 18.08
C ASN A 15 1.71 -1.02 17.14
N CYS A 16 1.43 -1.97 16.25
CA CYS A 16 0.07 -2.16 15.73
C CYS A 16 -0.55 -3.43 16.32
N ARG A 17 -1.48 -3.26 17.28
CA ARG A 17 -2.42 -4.32 17.69
C ARG A 17 -3.47 -4.51 16.59
N THR A 18 -3.07 -5.08 15.47
CA THR A 18 -4.03 -5.66 14.52
C THR A 18 -4.32 -7.10 14.93
N PRO A 19 -5.56 -7.61 14.75
CA PRO A 19 -5.87 -9.02 14.96
C PRO A 19 -4.85 -9.89 14.21
N HIS A 20 -4.26 -10.90 14.86
CA HIS A 20 -3.20 -11.75 14.29
C HIS A 20 -3.55 -12.41 12.94
N ALA A 21 -4.82 -12.44 12.55
CA ALA A 21 -5.29 -12.88 11.24
C ALA A 21 -4.93 -11.88 10.11
N ALA A 22 -5.15 -10.57 10.31
CA ALA A 22 -4.90 -9.54 9.29
C ALA A 22 -3.40 -9.42 8.94
N ARG A 23 -2.52 -9.57 9.93
CA ARG A 23 -1.06 -9.54 9.73
C ARG A 23 -0.55 -10.75 8.93
N ARG A 24 -1.14 -11.94 9.14
CA ARG A 24 -0.77 -13.16 8.41
C ARG A 24 -1.24 -13.13 6.96
N VAL A 25 -2.44 -12.60 6.72
CA VAL A 25 -2.99 -12.39 5.37
C VAL A 25 -2.11 -11.46 4.55
N CYS A 26 -1.76 -10.29 5.08
CA CYS A 26 -0.93 -9.31 4.38
C CYS A 26 0.48 -9.86 4.08
N GLN A 27 1.12 -10.54 5.05
CA GLN A 27 2.43 -11.17 4.83
C GLN A 27 2.40 -12.36 3.85
N GLN A 28 1.30 -13.11 3.77
CA GLN A 28 1.16 -14.20 2.82
C GLN A 28 0.95 -13.67 1.40
N LEU A 29 0.11 -12.66 1.25
CA LEU A 29 -0.12 -11.99 -0.03
C LEU A 29 1.16 -11.34 -0.55
N ILE A 30 1.93 -10.63 0.29
CA ILE A 30 3.24 -10.05 -0.06
C ILE A 30 4.28 -11.11 -0.47
N ARG A 31 4.17 -12.36 0.00
CA ARG A 31 5.06 -13.46 -0.44
C ARG A 31 4.64 -14.07 -1.77
N GLN A 32 3.35 -14.27 -1.99
CA GLN A 32 2.81 -14.74 -3.28
C GLN A 32 3.05 -13.69 -4.38
N ALA A 33 2.99 -12.43 -3.99
CA ALA A 33 3.27 -11.26 -4.80
C ALA A 33 4.68 -11.17 -5.39
N GLN A 34 5.69 -11.62 -4.63
CA GLN A 34 7.10 -11.53 -5.02
C GLN A 34 7.44 -12.41 -6.24
N GLN A 35 6.50 -13.26 -6.70
CA GLN A 35 6.64 -14.08 -7.91
C GLN A 35 5.95 -13.48 -9.14
N LEU A 36 5.21 -12.37 -8.99
CA LEU A 36 4.53 -11.67 -10.08
C LEU A 36 5.41 -10.50 -10.55
N LEU A 37 5.81 -10.51 -11.83
CA LEU A 37 6.73 -9.52 -12.42
C LEU A 37 6.08 -8.14 -12.66
N ASP A 38 4.76 -8.03 -12.59
CA ASP A 38 4.01 -6.81 -12.88
C ASP A 38 3.34 -6.23 -11.61
N PRO A 39 3.66 -4.97 -11.21
CA PRO A 39 3.10 -4.33 -10.02
C PRO A 39 1.57 -4.17 -10.03
N LEU A 40 0.95 -3.97 -11.19
CA LEU A 40 -0.51 -3.82 -11.32
C LEU A 40 -1.21 -5.16 -11.17
N ILE A 41 -0.67 -6.23 -11.76
CA ILE A 41 -1.21 -7.59 -11.59
C ILE A 41 -1.22 -7.98 -10.11
N LEU A 42 -0.11 -7.71 -9.43
CA LEU A 42 0.01 -7.90 -8.00
C LEU A 42 -1.04 -7.07 -7.22
N LEU A 43 -1.09 -5.76 -7.46
CA LEU A 43 -2.00 -4.88 -6.73
C LEU A 43 -3.46 -5.37 -6.85
N ARG A 44 -3.89 -5.70 -8.08
CA ARG A 44 -5.24 -6.23 -8.34
C ARG A 44 -5.49 -7.58 -7.68
N HIS A 45 -4.47 -8.44 -7.59
CA HIS A 45 -4.59 -9.72 -6.87
C HIS A 45 -4.83 -9.48 -5.37
N ILE A 46 -4.08 -8.55 -4.76
CA ILE A 46 -4.27 -8.18 -3.35
C ILE A 46 -5.66 -7.57 -3.13
N GLU A 47 -6.07 -6.62 -3.96
CA GLU A 47 -7.39 -5.97 -3.87
C GLU A 47 -8.52 -7.00 -3.90
N ARG A 48 -8.48 -7.94 -4.86
CA ARG A 48 -9.47 -9.02 -4.98
C ARG A 48 -9.48 -9.92 -3.75
N ALA A 49 -8.31 -10.37 -3.30
CA ALA A 49 -8.19 -11.27 -2.16
C ALA A 49 -8.64 -10.64 -0.83
N LEU A 50 -8.57 -9.31 -0.70
CA LEU A 50 -9.09 -8.57 0.44
C LEU A 50 -10.60 -8.35 0.33
N ALA A 51 -11.11 -8.00 -0.86
CA ALA A 51 -12.55 -7.84 -1.10
C ALA A 51 -13.32 -9.16 -0.87
N GLU A 52 -12.78 -10.30 -1.33
CA GLU A 52 -13.36 -11.64 -1.09
C GLU A 52 -13.44 -12.01 0.41
N ARG A 53 -12.61 -11.37 1.25
CA ARG A 53 -12.65 -11.53 2.71
C ARG A 53 -13.57 -10.55 3.42
N GLY A 54 -14.25 -9.67 2.67
CA GLY A 54 -15.12 -8.63 3.21
C GLY A 54 -14.38 -7.42 3.79
N GLU A 55 -13.08 -7.28 3.51
CA GLU A 55 -12.33 -6.08 3.91
C GLU A 55 -12.87 -4.85 3.17
N ARG A 56 -12.93 -3.72 3.88
CA ARG A 56 -13.59 -2.51 3.39
C ARG A 56 -12.65 -1.55 2.68
N VAL A 57 -11.40 -1.46 3.13
CA VAL A 57 -10.49 -0.39 2.74
C VAL A 57 -9.08 -0.95 2.63
N LEU A 58 -8.36 -0.52 1.61
CA LEU A 58 -6.91 -0.71 1.51
C LEU A 58 -6.21 0.64 1.66
N LEU A 59 -5.33 0.72 2.65
CA LEU A 59 -4.46 1.87 2.88
C LEU A 59 -3.03 1.54 2.41
N VAL A 60 -2.41 2.49 1.72
CA VAL A 60 -1.02 2.41 1.28
C VAL A 60 -0.29 3.68 1.72
N GLU A 61 0.94 3.54 2.18
CA GLU A 61 1.74 4.65 2.71
C GLU A 61 3.03 4.79 1.89
N THR A 62 3.42 6.03 1.58
CA THR A 62 4.66 6.34 0.88
C THR A 62 5.24 7.68 1.32
N SER A 63 6.49 7.94 0.96
CA SER A 63 7.21 9.19 1.26
C SER A 63 6.80 10.32 0.30
N SER A 64 6.86 11.56 0.77
CA SER A 64 6.69 12.75 -0.08
C SER A 64 7.91 13.10 -0.94
N LEU A 65 9.07 12.46 -0.72
CA LEU A 65 10.28 12.77 -1.48
C LEU A 65 10.07 12.60 -3.00
N PRO A 66 10.79 13.37 -3.84
CA PRO A 66 10.69 13.27 -5.30
C PRO A 66 10.98 11.86 -5.84
N SER A 67 11.86 11.09 -5.19
CA SER A 67 12.17 9.71 -5.60
C SER A 67 10.97 8.75 -5.53
N PHE A 68 9.89 9.13 -4.85
CA PHE A 68 8.66 8.35 -4.73
C PHE A 68 7.50 8.92 -5.57
N GLU A 69 7.75 9.92 -6.42
CA GLU A 69 6.72 10.49 -7.29
C GLU A 69 6.07 9.44 -8.20
N HIS A 70 6.87 8.54 -8.79
CA HIS A 70 6.37 7.46 -9.63
C HIS A 70 5.50 6.49 -8.82
N THR A 71 5.85 6.23 -7.56
CA THR A 71 5.06 5.40 -6.65
C THR A 71 3.73 6.07 -6.31
N ARG A 72 3.71 7.38 -6.03
CA ARG A 72 2.47 8.14 -5.78
C ARG A 72 1.57 8.14 -7.02
N ALA A 73 2.14 8.45 -8.19
CA ALA A 73 1.42 8.44 -9.46
C ALA A 73 0.85 7.06 -9.80
N PHE A 74 1.57 5.97 -9.46
CA PHE A 74 1.07 4.61 -9.65
C PHE A 74 -0.21 4.35 -8.84
N TYR A 75 -0.25 4.73 -7.55
CA TYR A 75 -1.44 4.54 -6.72
C TYR A 75 -2.60 5.44 -7.15
N SER A 76 -2.35 6.72 -7.46
CA SER A 76 -3.37 7.60 -8.05
C SER A 76 -3.97 7.03 -9.33
N LYS A 77 -3.14 6.54 -10.26
CA LYS A 77 -3.61 5.89 -11.50
C LYS A 77 -4.32 4.56 -11.27
N SER A 78 -4.11 3.93 -10.12
CA SER A 78 -4.74 2.66 -9.75
C SER A 78 -6.07 2.84 -9.00
N GLY A 79 -6.58 4.09 -8.94
CA GLY A 79 -7.86 4.41 -8.30
C GLY A 79 -7.77 4.53 -6.78
N TYR A 80 -6.62 4.98 -6.26
CA TYR A 80 -6.48 5.37 -4.85
C TYR A 80 -6.49 6.89 -4.73
N ASP A 81 -7.16 7.38 -3.69
CA ASP A 81 -7.17 8.79 -3.33
C ASP A 81 -6.09 9.09 -2.29
N GLU A 82 -5.44 10.26 -2.40
CA GLU A 82 -4.57 10.75 -1.31
C GLU A 82 -5.47 11.21 -0.15
N GLU A 83 -5.65 10.32 0.83
CA GLU A 83 -6.54 10.52 1.98
C GLU A 83 -5.92 11.44 3.03
N ALA A 84 -4.60 11.33 3.24
CA ALA A 84 -3.93 12.08 4.28
C ALA A 84 -2.45 12.33 3.98
N ARG A 85 -1.94 13.42 4.56
CA ARG A 85 -0.51 13.77 4.58
C ARG A 85 -0.10 14.20 5.97
N ILE A 86 0.88 13.49 6.54
CA ILE A 86 1.44 13.80 7.86
C ILE A 86 2.82 14.42 7.65
N ARG A 87 2.93 15.72 7.94
CA ARG A 87 4.15 16.50 7.76
C ARG A 87 5.29 15.98 8.63
N ASP A 88 6.50 15.99 8.08
CA ASP A 88 7.75 15.66 8.77
C ASP A 88 7.73 14.30 9.51
N PHE A 89 6.94 13.34 9.02
CA PHE A 89 6.73 12.06 9.69
C PHE A 89 7.98 11.18 9.74
N TYR A 90 8.73 11.11 8.64
CA TYR A 90 9.94 10.28 8.57
C TYR A 90 11.17 11.05 9.05
N GLN A 91 11.29 12.31 8.62
CA GLN A 91 12.32 13.27 9.01
C GLN A 91 11.87 14.68 8.59
N ALA A 92 12.61 15.71 9.00
CA ALA A 92 12.35 17.08 8.58
C ALA A 92 12.36 17.20 7.04
N GLY A 93 11.30 17.78 6.48
CA GLY A 93 11.07 17.94 5.05
C GLY A 93 10.54 16.69 4.34
N GLU A 94 10.26 15.60 5.06
CA GLU A 94 9.75 14.35 4.49
C GLU A 94 8.45 13.90 5.16
N ASP A 95 7.36 14.05 4.41
CA ASP A 95 6.01 13.70 4.85
C ASP A 95 5.73 12.22 4.59
N LYS A 96 4.79 11.70 5.36
CA LYS A 96 4.09 10.47 5.04
C LYS A 96 2.80 10.79 4.29
N VAL A 97 2.66 10.21 3.10
CA VAL A 97 1.47 10.30 2.25
C VAL A 97 0.70 8.99 2.36
N VAL A 98 -0.59 9.07 2.67
CA VAL A 98 -1.49 7.92 2.81
C VAL A 98 -2.50 7.93 1.67
N PHE A 99 -2.54 6.82 0.95
CA PHE A 99 -3.50 6.54 -0.11
C PHE A 99 -4.57 5.59 0.40
N ARG A 100 -5.84 5.84 0.04
CA ARG A 100 -7.00 5.03 0.39
C ARG A 100 -7.69 4.54 -0.87
N LYS A 101 -8.15 3.29 -0.84
CA LYS A 101 -9.14 2.77 -1.80
C LYS A 101 -10.24 2.02 -1.06
N ASP A 102 -11.48 2.30 -1.42
CA ASP A 102 -12.62 1.52 -0.98
C ASP A 102 -12.67 0.20 -1.78
N LEU A 103 -12.77 -0.92 -1.09
CA LEU A 103 -12.80 -2.26 -1.71
C LEU A 103 -14.23 -2.78 -1.90
N GLN A 104 -15.23 -2.08 -1.35
CA GLN A 104 -16.63 -2.44 -1.47
C GLN A 104 -17.37 -1.65 -2.55
N ASP A 105 -16.72 -0.65 -3.13
CA ASP A 105 -17.32 0.17 -4.18
C ASP A 105 -17.55 -0.70 -5.43
N LYS A 106 -18.82 -1.05 -5.67
CA LYS A 106 -19.26 -1.85 -6.82
C LYS A 106 -19.54 -1.00 -8.06
N ASP A 107 -19.40 0.31 -7.93
CA ASP A 107 -19.91 1.26 -8.91
C ASP A 107 -18.79 1.76 -9.83
N TRP A 108 -18.30 0.85 -10.67
CA TRP A 108 -17.94 1.16 -12.05
C TRP A 108 -18.50 0.06 -12.97
N SER A 109 -19.83 0.00 -13.02
CA SER A 109 -20.60 -0.68 -14.06
C SER A 109 -21.46 0.37 -14.77
N ALA A 110 -20.82 1.21 -15.59
CA ALA A 110 -21.47 2.00 -16.64
C ALA A 110 -20.48 2.26 -17.78
#